data_AF-A0A183H3A8-F1
#
_entry.id   AF-A0A183H3A8-F1
#
_cell.length_a   1.000
_cell.length_b   1.000
_cell.length_c   1.000
_cell.angle_alpha   90.00
_cell.angle_beta   90.00
_cell.angle_gamma   90.00
#
_symmetry.space_group_name_H-M   'P 1'
#
loop_
_entity.id
_entity.type
_entity.pdbx_description
1 polymer ?
#
loop_
_entity_poly.entity_id
_entity_poly.type
_entity_poly.pdbx_seq_one_letter_code
_entity_poly.pdbx_strand_id
1 'polypeptide(L)'
;MEQIEKADEHAQKKIEQKMGKNALIVWTLNDISKRALLSSVRLILFDANYDPKEKKSIPPPIKLEEILEQLIQKRFFDQAWEVSKVFDLKPYLLLKAVTEECIHLDAKPLKGEPRWVAKNRKFLKKIPSSSDAFYIKKTIKQSCLTPTELDRCAAEYAYLLIMFDHLHLAYETLKKKIISEAKKITSRNSQSSIPATEIDWLLWLISKRDDPTLKEDAEQLKDCVERYFERIASFSRQ
;
A
#
# COMPACT_ATOMS: atom_id res chain seq x y z
N MET A 1 29.40 -8.37 -11.20
CA MET A 1 29.80 -7.73 -9.92
C MET A 1 30.42 -6.37 -10.17
N GLU A 2 31.49 -6.29 -10.96
CA GLU A 2 32.20 -5.02 -11.25
C GLU A 2 31.33 -3.84 -11.72
N GLN A 3 30.29 -4.07 -12.50
CA GLN A 3 29.43 -2.98 -13.02
C GLN A 3 28.47 -2.41 -11.96
N ILE A 4 28.09 -3.21 -10.96
CA ILE A 4 27.20 -2.80 -9.88
C ILE A 4 28.00 -2.01 -8.83
N GLU A 5 29.21 -2.49 -8.51
CA GLU A 5 30.16 -1.77 -7.65
C GLU A 5 30.55 -0.41 -8.24
N LYS A 6 30.86 -0.35 -9.55
CA LYS A 6 31.18 0.91 -10.24
C LYS A 6 30.00 1.90 -10.27
N ALA A 7 28.76 1.43 -10.29
CA ALA A 7 27.58 2.29 -10.29
C ALA A 7 27.24 2.83 -8.89
N ASP A 8 27.36 2.00 -7.85
CA ASP A 8 27.23 2.43 -6.45
C ASP A 8 28.36 3.41 -6.07
N GLU A 9 29.60 3.17 -6.52
CA GLU A 9 30.72 4.11 -6.37
C GLU A 9 30.47 5.43 -7.11
N HIS A 10 29.87 5.39 -8.29
CA HIS A 10 29.58 6.61 -9.07
C HIS A 10 28.41 7.42 -8.47
N ALA A 11 27.41 6.75 -7.90
CA ALA A 11 26.35 7.40 -7.13
C ALA A 11 26.89 8.00 -5.82
N GLN A 12 27.79 7.29 -5.13
CA GLN A 12 28.50 7.81 -3.95
C GLN A 12 29.39 9.00 -4.30
N LYS A 13 30.17 8.93 -5.38
CA LYS A 13 30.99 10.07 -5.87
C LYS A 13 30.14 11.28 -6.27
N LYS A 14 28.93 11.10 -6.81
CA LYS A 14 28.02 12.21 -7.12
C LYS A 14 27.46 12.88 -5.86
N ILE A 15 27.26 12.12 -4.79
CA ILE A 15 26.82 12.64 -3.48
C ILE A 15 28.00 13.35 -2.78
N GLU A 16 29.19 12.77 -2.84
CA GLU A 16 30.45 13.35 -2.32
C GLU A 16 30.93 14.58 -3.11
N GLN A 17 30.65 14.67 -4.42
CA GLN A 17 30.99 15.86 -5.22
C GLN A 17 30.04 17.03 -4.97
N LYS A 18 28.79 16.77 -4.55
CA LYS A 18 27.82 17.82 -4.22
C LYS A 18 28.04 18.43 -2.83
N MET A 19 28.75 17.75 -1.94
CA MET A 19 29.06 18.21 -0.59
C MET A 19 30.57 18.15 -0.37
N GLY A 20 31.22 19.31 -0.29
CA GLY A 20 32.68 19.45 -0.30
C GLY A 20 33.46 18.39 0.48
N LYS A 21 34.65 18.06 -0.05
CA LYS A 21 35.53 16.90 0.21
C LYS A 21 35.80 16.45 1.67
N ASN A 22 35.29 17.16 2.68
CA ASN A 22 35.49 16.88 4.11
C ASN A 22 34.18 16.80 4.92
N ALA A 23 33.02 16.60 4.30
CA ALA A 23 31.81 16.28 5.04
C ALA A 23 31.87 14.82 5.54
N LEU A 24 32.11 14.64 6.85
CA LEU A 24 31.91 13.36 7.53
C LEU A 24 30.46 12.93 7.28
N ILE A 25 30.26 11.89 6.46
CA ILE A 25 28.93 11.36 6.20
C ILE A 25 28.54 10.56 7.46
N VAL A 26 27.93 11.23 8.42
CA VAL A 26 27.34 10.57 9.59
C VAL A 26 26.08 9.87 9.09
N TRP A 27 26.19 8.58 8.80
CA TRP A 27 25.04 7.77 8.41
C TRP A 27 24.14 7.62 9.62
N THR A 28 22.89 8.02 9.48
CA THR A 28 21.90 7.74 10.52
C THR A 28 21.59 6.24 10.52
N LEU A 29 21.09 5.73 11.65
CA LEU A 29 20.60 4.35 11.73
C LEU A 29 19.54 4.06 10.66
N ASN A 30 18.76 5.08 10.28
CA ASN A 30 17.76 5.01 9.22
C ASN A 30 18.41 4.79 7.84
N ASP A 31 19.50 5.51 7.53
CA ASP A 31 20.23 5.36 6.26
C ASP A 31 20.85 3.97 6.14
N ILE A 32 21.42 3.45 7.23
CA ILE A 32 21.95 2.08 7.31
C ILE A 32 20.84 1.07 7.07
N SER A 33 19.69 1.24 7.73
CA SER A 33 18.54 0.33 7.61
C SER A 33 17.97 0.32 6.18
N LYS A 34 17.84 1.50 5.56
CA LYS A 34 17.41 1.65 4.16
C LYS A 34 18.35 0.94 3.19
N ARG A 35 19.66 1.10 3.38
CA ARG A 35 20.68 0.46 2.54
C ARG A 35 20.70 -1.06 2.73
N ALA A 36 20.60 -1.54 3.97
CA ALA A 36 20.53 -2.96 4.27
C ALA A 36 19.30 -3.62 3.62
N LEU A 37 18.13 -2.96 3.70
CA LEU A 37 16.91 -3.42 3.05
C LEU A 37 17.10 -3.53 1.53
N LEU A 38 17.60 -2.49 0.87
CA LEU A 38 17.85 -2.53 -0.58
C LEU A 38 18.83 -3.63 -0.98
N SER A 39 19.91 -3.83 -0.22
CA SER A 39 20.86 -4.91 -0.49
C SER A 39 20.20 -6.29 -0.36
N SER A 40 19.41 -6.51 0.70
CA SER A 40 18.68 -7.77 0.88
C SER A 40 17.69 -8.06 -0.23
N VAL A 41 16.98 -7.02 -0.69
CA VAL A 41 15.98 -7.11 -1.75
C VAL A 41 16.63 -7.40 -3.10
N ARG A 42 17.75 -6.72 -3.40
CA ARG A 42 18.53 -6.96 -4.60
C ARG A 42 19.09 -8.38 -4.64
N LEU A 43 19.51 -8.92 -3.49
CA LEU A 43 19.96 -10.31 -3.39
C LEU A 43 18.82 -11.30 -3.71
N ILE A 44 17.63 -11.08 -3.15
CA ILE A 44 16.45 -11.91 -3.44
C ILE A 44 16.09 -11.86 -4.93
N LEU A 45 16.12 -10.68 -5.54
CA LEU A 45 15.87 -10.53 -6.98
C LEU A 45 16.95 -11.20 -7.82
N PHE A 46 18.22 -11.11 -7.42
CA PHE A 46 19.33 -11.76 -8.10
C PHE A 46 19.17 -13.28 -8.10
N ASP A 47 18.84 -13.88 -6.95
CA ASP A 47 18.59 -15.32 -6.83
C ASP A 47 17.38 -15.73 -7.67
N ALA A 48 16.32 -14.92 -7.68
CA ALA A 48 15.11 -15.21 -8.44
C ALA A 48 15.23 -14.92 -9.95
N ASN A 49 16.24 -14.18 -10.39
CA ASN A 49 16.59 -13.92 -11.79
C ASN A 49 17.64 -14.90 -12.32
N TYR A 50 18.15 -15.79 -11.49
CA TYR A 50 19.13 -16.77 -11.89
C TYR A 50 18.46 -17.89 -12.72
N ASP A 51 18.82 -18.00 -13.99
CA ASP A 51 18.46 -19.17 -14.79
C ASP A 51 19.57 -20.22 -14.71
N PRO A 52 19.34 -21.38 -14.07
CA PRO A 52 20.34 -22.44 -13.96
C PRO A 52 20.72 -23.06 -15.32
N LYS A 53 19.86 -22.95 -16.33
CA LYS A 53 20.10 -23.49 -17.68
C LYS A 53 21.04 -22.60 -18.47
N GLU A 54 20.88 -21.28 -18.37
CA GLU A 54 21.70 -20.33 -19.10
C GLU A 54 22.94 -19.87 -18.33
N LYS A 55 23.04 -20.18 -17.03
CA LYS A 55 24.07 -19.66 -16.10
C LYS A 55 24.21 -18.14 -16.17
N LYS A 56 23.14 -17.45 -16.56
CA LYS A 56 23.06 -15.99 -16.69
C LYS A 56 22.08 -15.50 -15.62
N SER A 57 22.49 -14.45 -14.93
CA SER A 57 21.63 -13.71 -14.02
C SER A 57 21.42 -12.32 -14.59
N ILE A 58 20.15 -11.90 -14.65
CA ILE A 58 19.80 -10.52 -14.96
C ILE A 58 20.09 -9.71 -13.70
N PRO A 59 21.02 -8.73 -13.75
CA PRO A 59 21.36 -7.94 -12.58
C PRO A 59 20.10 -7.22 -12.06
N PRO A 60 19.91 -7.15 -10.73
CA PRO A 60 18.77 -6.46 -10.16
C PRO A 60 18.82 -4.97 -10.53
N PRO A 61 17.66 -4.32 -10.72
CA PRO A 61 17.61 -2.91 -11.08
C PRO A 61 18.25 -2.01 -10.03
N ILE A 62 18.72 -0.85 -10.49
CA ILE A 62 19.29 0.17 -9.61
C ILE A 62 18.19 1.10 -9.09
N LYS A 63 17.21 1.43 -9.93
CA LYS A 63 16.09 2.32 -9.58
C LYS A 63 15.10 1.61 -8.66
N LEU A 64 14.58 2.37 -7.69
CA LEU A 64 13.70 1.85 -6.65
C LEU A 64 12.36 1.38 -7.21
N GLU A 65 11.83 2.12 -8.18
CA GLU A 65 10.56 1.81 -8.86
C GLU A 65 10.66 0.50 -9.64
N GLU A 66 11.77 0.31 -10.37
CA GLU A 66 12.05 -0.92 -11.12
C GLU A 66 12.25 -2.13 -10.19
N ILE A 67 12.88 -1.92 -9.03
CA ILE A 67 12.98 -2.96 -7.98
C ILE A 67 11.59 -3.36 -7.49
N LEU A 68 10.73 -2.37 -7.20
CA LEU A 68 9.37 -2.62 -6.71
C LEU A 68 8.54 -3.39 -7.75
N GLU A 69 8.61 -3.00 -9.03
CA GLU A 69 7.94 -3.69 -10.13
C GLU A 69 8.40 -5.14 -10.26
N GLN A 70 9.72 -5.40 -10.21
CA GLN A 70 10.22 -6.78 -10.27
C GLN A 70 9.80 -7.63 -9.08
N LEU A 71 9.76 -7.06 -7.87
CA LEU A 71 9.26 -7.78 -6.70
C LEU A 71 7.79 -8.15 -6.86
N ILE A 72 6.97 -7.22 -7.37
CA ILE A 72 5.56 -7.45 -7.64
C ILE A 72 5.39 -8.54 -8.71
N GLN A 73 6.09 -8.45 -9.84
CA GLN A 73 6.03 -9.44 -10.92
C GLN A 73 6.42 -10.85 -10.47
N LYS A 74 7.40 -10.95 -9.57
CA LYS A 74 7.85 -12.24 -9.00
C LYS A 74 7.07 -12.68 -7.75
N ARG A 75 6.01 -11.96 -7.37
CA ARG A 75 5.16 -12.25 -6.20
C ARG A 75 5.89 -12.20 -4.85
N PHE A 76 6.96 -11.42 -4.74
CA PHE A 76 7.64 -11.12 -3.48
C PHE A 76 6.95 -9.98 -2.73
N PHE A 77 5.67 -10.17 -2.40
CA PHE A 77 4.81 -9.13 -1.84
C PHE A 77 5.24 -8.65 -0.45
N ASP A 78 5.74 -9.55 0.42
CA ASP A 78 6.25 -9.18 1.74
C ASP A 78 7.41 -8.17 1.61
N GLN A 79 8.35 -8.43 0.69
CA GLN A 79 9.51 -7.57 0.46
C GLN A 79 9.11 -6.27 -0.24
N ALA A 80 8.20 -6.33 -1.22
CA ALA A 80 7.67 -5.16 -1.89
C ALA A 80 6.96 -4.22 -0.89
N TRP A 81 6.28 -4.79 0.12
CA TRP A 81 5.63 -4.04 1.19
C TRP A 81 6.65 -3.30 2.06
N GLU A 82 7.67 -3.99 2.55
CA GLU A 82 8.71 -3.38 3.38
C GLU A 82 9.45 -2.26 2.65
N VAL A 83 9.75 -2.45 1.36
CA VAL A 83 10.34 -1.41 0.51
C VAL A 83 9.38 -0.22 0.38
N SER A 84 8.11 -0.47 0.11
CA SER A 84 7.13 0.61 -0.05
C SER A 84 6.99 1.43 1.24
N LYS A 85 7.00 0.76 2.40
CA LYS A 85 6.92 1.40 3.72
C LYS A 85 8.15 2.24 4.05
N VAL A 86 9.35 1.70 3.84
CA VAL A 86 10.60 2.35 4.24
C VAL A 86 10.95 3.54 3.34
N PHE A 87 10.51 3.50 2.09
CA PHE A 87 10.78 4.54 1.10
C PHE A 87 9.55 5.42 0.78
N ASP A 88 8.48 5.31 1.56
CA ASP A 88 7.23 6.07 1.39
C ASP A 88 6.69 6.02 -0.05
N LEU A 89 6.81 4.86 -0.71
CA LEU A 89 6.28 4.65 -2.05
C LEU A 89 4.77 4.44 -2.00
N LYS A 90 4.09 4.88 -3.06
CA LYS A 90 2.65 4.67 -3.20
C LYS A 90 2.36 3.17 -3.26
N PRO A 91 1.59 2.61 -2.31
CA PRO A 91 1.36 1.16 -2.22
C PRO A 91 0.38 0.65 -3.28
N TYR A 92 -0.21 1.54 -4.09
CA TYR A 92 -1.25 1.22 -5.05
C TYR A 92 -0.89 0.05 -5.98
N LEU A 93 0.30 0.07 -6.60
CA LEU A 93 0.72 -0.99 -7.52
C LEU A 93 0.83 -2.34 -6.83
N LEU A 94 1.35 -2.34 -5.59
CA LEU A 94 1.47 -3.54 -4.78
C LEU A 94 0.11 -4.07 -4.36
N LEU A 95 -0.76 -3.21 -3.84
CA LEU A 95 -2.11 -3.59 -3.41
C LEU A 95 -2.95 -4.11 -4.58
N LYS A 96 -2.84 -3.48 -5.76
CA LYS A 96 -3.49 -3.96 -6.99
C LYS A 96 -3.04 -5.37 -7.34
N ALA A 97 -1.73 -5.60 -7.43
CA ALA A 97 -1.20 -6.91 -7.81
C ALA A 97 -1.53 -8.01 -6.79
N VAL A 98 -1.50 -7.68 -5.49
CA VAL A 98 -1.91 -8.62 -4.43
C VAL A 98 -3.40 -8.94 -4.54
N THR A 99 -4.24 -7.95 -4.88
CA THR A 99 -5.68 -8.16 -5.07
C THR A 99 -5.95 -9.06 -6.27
N GLU A 100 -5.28 -8.84 -7.39
CA GLU A 100 -5.38 -9.69 -8.59
C GLU A 100 -4.96 -11.14 -8.30
N GLU A 101 -3.83 -11.35 -7.60
CA GLU A 101 -3.40 -12.70 -7.22
C GLU A 101 -4.37 -13.41 -6.27
N CYS A 102 -4.99 -12.68 -5.34
CA CYS A 102 -6.05 -13.25 -4.49
C CYS A 102 -7.25 -13.71 -5.30
N ILE A 103 -7.73 -12.89 -6.24
CA ILE A 103 -8.84 -13.26 -7.13
C ILE A 103 -8.48 -14.52 -7.93
N HIS A 104 -7.24 -14.62 -8.43
CA HIS A 104 -6.78 -15.81 -9.15
C HIS A 104 -6.71 -17.07 -8.28
N LEU A 105 -6.23 -16.96 -7.04
CA LEU A 105 -6.17 -18.08 -6.09
C LEU A 105 -7.57 -18.60 -5.72
N ASP A 106 -8.55 -17.70 -5.62
CA ASP A 106 -9.93 -18.08 -5.34
C ASP A 106 -10.59 -18.74 -6.56
N ALA A 107 -10.37 -18.21 -7.77
CA ALA A 107 -10.90 -18.79 -9.00
C ALA A 107 -10.28 -20.15 -9.35
N LYS A 108 -9.00 -20.35 -9.02
CA LYS A 108 -8.25 -21.60 -9.23
C LYS A 108 -7.35 -21.88 -8.03
N PRO A 109 -7.87 -22.55 -6.98
CA PRO A 109 -7.05 -22.91 -5.83
C PRO A 109 -5.94 -23.85 -6.29
N LEU A 110 -4.70 -23.36 -6.28
CA LEU A 110 -3.51 -24.19 -6.49
C LEU A 110 -3.47 -25.27 -5.40
N LYS A 111 -2.85 -26.42 -5.71
CA LYS A 111 -2.55 -27.47 -4.70
C LYS A 111 -1.48 -26.94 -3.74
N GLY A 112 -1.90 -26.10 -2.79
CA GLY A 112 -1.05 -25.47 -1.79
C GLY A 112 -1.35 -23.97 -1.63
N GLU A 113 -1.43 -23.53 -0.37
CA GLU A 113 -1.57 -22.11 -0.02
C GLU A 113 -0.22 -21.39 -0.25
N PRO A 114 -0.19 -20.23 -0.94
CA PRO A 114 1.06 -19.49 -1.12
C PRO A 114 1.71 -19.10 0.21
N ARG A 115 3.04 -19.10 0.25
CA ARG A 115 3.80 -18.87 1.49
C ARG A 115 3.48 -17.53 2.18
N TRP A 116 3.22 -16.48 1.41
CA TRP A 116 2.84 -15.17 1.93
C TRP A 116 1.43 -15.19 2.57
N VAL A 117 0.48 -15.90 1.95
CA VAL A 117 -0.87 -16.13 2.49
C VAL A 117 -0.80 -16.90 3.82
N ALA A 118 -0.02 -17.97 3.86
CA ALA A 118 0.15 -18.84 5.03
C ALA A 118 0.79 -18.10 6.23
N LYS A 119 1.84 -17.30 5.99
CA LYS A 119 2.52 -16.51 7.05
C LYS A 119 1.60 -15.50 7.71
N ASN A 120 0.66 -14.93 6.96
CA ASN A 120 -0.21 -13.87 7.45
C ASN A 120 -1.54 -14.39 8.02
N ARG A 121 -1.76 -15.71 8.00
CA ARG A 121 -2.93 -16.38 8.62
C ARG A 121 -3.04 -16.11 10.13
N LYS A 122 -1.91 -15.88 10.81
CA LYS A 122 -1.87 -15.54 12.24
C LYS A 122 -2.64 -14.25 12.59
N PHE A 123 -2.81 -13.34 11.63
CA PHE A 123 -3.53 -12.08 11.82
C PHE A 123 -5.05 -12.19 11.60
N LEU A 124 -5.53 -13.36 11.14
CA LEU A 124 -6.93 -13.60 10.79
C LEU A 124 -7.80 -14.16 11.92
N LYS A 125 -7.22 -14.62 13.05
CA LYS A 125 -7.94 -15.29 14.15
C LYS A 125 -9.06 -14.47 14.84
N LYS A 126 -9.34 -13.24 14.41
CA LYS A 126 -10.28 -12.29 15.06
C LYS A 126 -11.48 -11.85 14.19
N ILE A 127 -11.80 -12.51 13.06
CA ILE A 127 -12.91 -12.07 12.20
C ILE A 127 -13.94 -13.20 12.03
N PRO A 128 -15.22 -13.00 12.40
CA PRO A 128 -16.30 -13.93 12.09
C PRO A 128 -16.60 -13.94 10.58
N SER A 129 -16.96 -15.12 10.08
CA SER A 129 -17.28 -15.40 8.69
C SER A 129 -18.62 -14.78 8.27
N SER A 130 -18.60 -13.77 7.40
CA SER A 130 -19.67 -13.56 6.43
C SER A 130 -19.03 -13.33 5.06
N SER A 131 -19.57 -14.04 4.07
CA SER A 131 -18.97 -14.23 2.75
C SER A 131 -18.87 -12.93 1.97
N ASP A 132 -17.95 -12.92 1.01
CA ASP A 132 -17.67 -11.88 0.02
C ASP A 132 -16.87 -10.68 0.53
N ALA A 133 -17.19 -10.14 1.72
CA ALA A 133 -16.38 -9.13 2.41
C ALA A 133 -15.12 -9.68 3.10
N PHE A 134 -15.08 -11.00 3.28
CA PHE A 134 -13.97 -11.71 3.91
C PHE A 134 -12.70 -11.64 3.06
N TYR A 135 -12.80 -11.70 1.73
CA TYR A 135 -11.66 -11.95 0.85
C TYR A 135 -10.76 -10.74 0.68
N ILE A 136 -11.28 -9.53 0.55
CA ILE A 136 -10.45 -8.32 0.43
C ILE A 136 -9.91 -7.87 1.80
N LYS A 137 -10.71 -7.97 2.87
CA LYS A 137 -10.21 -7.79 4.25
C LYS A 137 -9.16 -8.82 4.62
N LYS A 138 -9.29 -10.07 4.14
CA LYS A 138 -8.30 -11.14 4.27
C LYS A 138 -7.08 -10.86 3.40
N THR A 139 -7.24 -10.40 2.17
CA THR A 139 -6.17 -10.00 1.24
C THR A 139 -5.29 -8.91 1.84
N ILE A 140 -5.89 -7.94 2.53
CA ILE A 140 -5.16 -6.80 3.09
C ILE A 140 -4.60 -7.06 4.50
N LYS A 141 -5.30 -7.82 5.35
CA LYS A 141 -4.66 -8.37 6.55
C LYS A 141 -3.60 -9.42 6.22
N GLN A 142 -3.70 -10.09 5.06
CA GLN A 142 -2.67 -10.97 4.52
C GLN A 142 -1.57 -10.23 3.75
N SER A 143 -1.76 -8.96 3.39
CA SER A 143 -0.74 -8.11 2.75
C SER A 143 0.00 -7.22 3.74
N CYS A 144 0.17 -7.68 4.98
CA CYS A 144 1.04 -7.06 6.00
C CYS A 144 0.55 -5.73 6.61
N LEU A 145 -0.69 -5.30 6.38
CA LEU A 145 -1.21 -4.04 6.93
C LEU A 145 -1.76 -4.19 8.35
N THR A 146 -1.11 -3.54 9.32
CA THR A 146 -1.69 -3.33 10.66
C THR A 146 -2.92 -2.42 10.59
N PRO A 147 -3.87 -2.47 11.55
CA PRO A 147 -5.04 -1.59 11.56
C PRO A 147 -4.69 -0.09 11.46
N THR A 148 -3.54 0.29 12.02
CA THR A 148 -2.96 1.64 11.95
C THR A 148 -2.45 2.03 10.56
N GLU A 149 -1.95 1.07 9.78
CA GLU A 149 -1.44 1.32 8.42
C GLU A 149 -2.57 1.30 7.38
N LEU A 150 -3.65 0.55 7.63
CA LEU A 150 -4.87 0.61 6.84
C LEU A 150 -5.47 2.03 6.85
N ASP A 151 -5.39 2.71 7.99
CA ASP A 151 -5.86 4.09 8.15
C ASP A 151 -5.03 5.10 7.33
N ARG A 152 -3.76 4.78 7.01
CA ARG A 152 -2.91 5.59 6.12
C ARG A 152 -3.26 5.38 4.64
N CYS A 153 -3.54 4.13 4.25
CA CYS A 153 -3.77 3.76 2.85
C CYS A 153 -5.26 3.61 2.51
N ALA A 154 -6.15 4.21 3.32
CA ALA A 154 -7.59 4.03 3.18
C ALA A 154 -8.13 4.54 1.83
N ALA A 155 -7.49 5.56 1.26
CA ALA A 155 -7.82 6.11 -0.06
C ALA A 155 -7.51 5.08 -1.15
N GLU A 156 -6.25 4.61 -1.22
CA GLU A 156 -5.81 3.61 -2.19
C GLU A 156 -6.60 2.31 -2.06
N TYR A 157 -6.97 1.95 -0.82
CA TYR A 157 -7.79 0.78 -0.58
C TYR A 157 -9.22 0.96 -1.08
N ALA A 158 -9.88 2.07 -0.74
CA ALA A 158 -11.22 2.37 -1.22
C ALA A 158 -11.26 2.42 -2.75
N TYR A 159 -10.23 2.99 -3.38
CA TYR A 159 -10.10 2.99 -4.83
C TYR A 159 -10.08 1.57 -5.41
N LEU A 160 -9.30 0.64 -4.84
CA LEU A 160 -9.30 -0.74 -5.31
C LEU A 160 -10.66 -1.41 -5.13
N LEU A 161 -11.30 -1.20 -3.97
CA LEU A 161 -12.65 -1.72 -3.73
C LEU A 161 -13.65 -1.19 -4.76
N ILE A 162 -13.56 0.09 -5.12
CA ILE A 162 -14.36 0.70 -6.19
C ILE A 162 -14.07 0.05 -7.54
N MET A 163 -12.80 -0.11 -7.90
CA MET A 163 -12.36 -0.70 -9.17
C MET A 163 -12.81 -2.16 -9.35
N PHE A 164 -12.89 -2.91 -8.25
CA PHE A 164 -13.36 -4.30 -8.23
C PHE A 164 -14.85 -4.44 -7.85
N ASP A 165 -15.61 -3.36 -7.91
CA ASP A 165 -17.06 -3.33 -7.70
C ASP A 165 -17.57 -3.73 -6.30
N HIS A 166 -16.70 -3.65 -5.30
CA HIS A 166 -17.02 -3.91 -3.90
C HIS A 166 -17.48 -2.62 -3.19
N LEU A 167 -18.55 -2.01 -3.71
CA LEU A 167 -18.99 -0.65 -3.32
C LEU A 167 -19.38 -0.53 -1.83
N HIS A 168 -20.05 -1.52 -1.26
CA HIS A 168 -20.42 -1.51 0.17
C HIS A 168 -19.17 -1.50 1.09
N LEU A 169 -18.12 -2.23 0.69
CA LEU A 169 -16.85 -2.25 1.42
C LEU A 169 -16.07 -0.96 1.23
N ALA A 170 -16.12 -0.37 0.03
CA ALA A 170 -15.51 0.92 -0.25
C ALA A 170 -16.14 1.99 0.65
N TYR A 171 -17.47 2.01 0.73
CA TYR A 171 -18.22 2.85 1.64
C TYR A 171 -17.76 2.69 3.10
N GLU A 172 -17.79 1.46 3.63
CA GLU A 172 -17.39 1.17 5.01
C GLU A 172 -15.96 1.64 5.33
N THR A 173 -15.06 1.56 4.35
CA THR A 173 -13.67 2.00 4.46
C THR A 173 -13.57 3.52 4.50
N LEU A 174 -14.24 4.20 3.56
CA LEU A 174 -14.25 5.66 3.48
C LEU A 174 -14.93 6.30 4.69
N LYS A 175 -16.07 5.75 5.14
CA LYS A 175 -16.78 6.21 6.35
C LYS A 175 -15.88 6.15 7.58
N LYS A 176 -15.17 5.04 7.79
CA LYS A 176 -14.22 4.91 8.92
C LYS A 176 -13.09 5.93 8.84
N LYS A 177 -12.55 6.15 7.65
CA LYS A 177 -11.51 7.16 7.42
C LYS A 177 -12.00 8.56 7.74
N ILE A 178 -13.17 8.97 7.23
CA ILE A 178 -13.78 10.28 7.51
C ILE A 178 -14.00 10.47 9.01
N ILE A 179 -14.54 9.46 9.70
CA ILE A 179 -14.75 9.52 11.16
C ILE A 179 -13.42 9.65 11.92
N SER A 180 -12.39 8.88 11.52
CA SER A 180 -11.05 8.96 12.11
C SER A 180 -10.43 10.35 11.93
N GLU A 181 -10.55 10.90 10.73
CA GLU A 181 -10.05 12.24 10.37
C GLU A 181 -10.81 13.36 11.08
N ALA A 182 -12.14 13.27 11.17
CA ALA A 182 -12.97 14.22 11.92
C ALA A 182 -12.57 14.29 13.41
N LYS A 183 -12.19 13.15 14.01
CA LYS A 183 -11.74 13.10 15.41
C LYS A 183 -10.39 13.79 15.62
N LYS A 184 -9.53 13.89 14.60
CA LYS A 184 -8.25 14.59 14.68
C LYS A 184 -8.40 16.11 14.66
N ILE A 185 -9.56 16.61 14.25
CA ILE A 185 -9.88 18.04 14.28
C ILE A 185 -10.19 18.43 15.73
N THR A 186 -9.14 18.84 16.43
CA THR A 186 -9.15 19.32 17.82
C THR A 186 -8.69 20.77 17.93
N SER A 187 -8.10 21.33 16.88
CA SER A 187 -7.63 22.71 16.82
C SER A 187 -7.58 23.22 15.38
N ARG A 188 -7.40 24.53 15.21
CA ARG A 188 -7.21 25.18 13.89
C ARG A 188 -5.98 24.68 13.12
N ASN A 189 -4.97 24.18 13.82
CA ASN A 189 -3.73 23.68 13.22
C ASN A 189 -3.74 22.16 13.01
N SER A 190 -4.87 21.48 13.26
CA SER A 190 -5.00 20.05 13.03
C SER A 190 -4.83 19.74 11.54
N GLN A 191 -3.82 18.94 11.19
CA GLN A 191 -3.70 18.39 9.85
C GLN A 191 -4.64 17.19 9.71
N SER A 192 -5.67 17.36 8.89
CA SER A 192 -6.63 16.31 8.54
C SER A 192 -6.96 16.40 7.06
N SER A 193 -7.16 15.25 6.43
CA SER A 193 -7.59 15.18 5.03
C SER A 193 -8.42 13.93 4.79
N ILE A 194 -9.47 14.08 3.97
CA ILE A 194 -10.32 12.98 3.54
C ILE A 194 -10.07 12.65 2.06
N PRO A 195 -10.26 11.38 1.64
CA PRO A 195 -10.09 10.94 0.26
C PRO A 195 -11.24 11.40 -0.66
N ALA A 196 -11.25 12.69 -1.01
CA ALA A 196 -12.35 13.32 -1.76
C ALA A 196 -12.61 12.66 -3.13
N THR A 197 -11.54 12.30 -3.85
CA THR A 197 -11.66 11.66 -5.17
C THR A 197 -12.39 10.32 -5.09
N GLU A 198 -12.01 9.47 -4.14
CA GLU A 198 -12.62 8.14 -3.97
C GLU A 198 -14.06 8.24 -3.45
N ILE A 199 -14.36 9.25 -2.62
CA ILE A 199 -15.72 9.57 -2.17
C ILE A 199 -16.60 9.93 -3.38
N ASP A 200 -16.14 10.87 -4.22
CA ASP A 200 -16.88 11.31 -5.40
C ASP A 200 -17.12 10.15 -6.38
N TRP A 201 -16.10 9.34 -6.65
CA TRP A 201 -16.22 8.18 -7.52
C TRP A 201 -17.21 7.15 -6.99
N LEU A 202 -17.18 6.86 -5.69
CA LEU A 202 -18.11 5.92 -5.07
C LEU A 202 -19.55 6.45 -5.16
N LEU A 203 -19.79 7.70 -4.79
CA LEU A 203 -21.12 8.31 -4.85
C LEU A 203 -21.65 8.34 -6.28
N TRP A 204 -20.80 8.68 -7.26
CA TRP A 204 -21.16 8.65 -8.67
C TRP A 204 -21.54 7.23 -9.13
N LEU A 205 -20.76 6.20 -8.80
CA LEU A 205 -21.05 4.81 -9.17
C LEU A 205 -22.34 4.31 -8.53
N ILE A 206 -22.56 4.59 -7.24
CA ILE A 206 -23.81 4.23 -6.56
C ILE A 206 -25.01 4.92 -7.22
N SER A 207 -24.87 6.19 -7.65
CA SER A 207 -25.96 6.91 -8.34
C SER A 207 -26.42 6.26 -9.64
N LYS A 208 -25.57 5.41 -10.25
CA LYS A 208 -25.88 4.66 -11.48
C LYS A 208 -26.50 3.30 -11.21
N ARG A 209 -26.61 2.87 -9.94
CA ARG A 209 -27.17 1.59 -9.54
C ARG A 209 -28.58 1.72 -9.00
N ASP A 210 -29.41 0.74 -9.31
CA ASP A 210 -30.71 0.53 -8.66
C ASP A 210 -30.58 -0.50 -7.53
N ASP A 211 -29.74 -0.17 -6.56
CA ASP A 211 -29.62 -0.91 -5.32
C ASP A 211 -30.02 0.00 -4.14
N PRO A 212 -31.14 -0.26 -3.45
CA PRO A 212 -31.60 0.57 -2.35
C PRO A 212 -30.65 0.55 -1.15
N THR A 213 -29.91 -0.55 -0.93
CA THR A 213 -28.96 -0.64 0.19
C THR A 213 -27.76 0.26 -0.04
N LEU A 214 -27.23 0.29 -1.27
CA LEU A 214 -26.14 1.19 -1.63
C LEU A 214 -26.58 2.66 -1.64
N LYS A 215 -27.84 2.94 -2.02
CA LYS A 215 -28.38 4.31 -1.93
C LYS A 215 -28.43 4.80 -0.49
N GLU A 216 -28.81 3.95 0.47
CA GLU A 216 -28.76 4.28 1.89
C GLU A 216 -27.31 4.53 2.37
N ASP A 217 -26.36 3.68 1.97
CA ASP A 217 -24.94 3.88 2.27
C ASP A 217 -24.42 5.22 1.72
N ALA A 218 -24.82 5.60 0.51
CA ALA A 218 -24.43 6.87 -0.10
C ALA A 218 -24.96 8.08 0.68
N GLU A 219 -26.22 8.05 1.13
CA GLU A 219 -26.77 9.11 1.98
C GLU A 219 -26.01 9.20 3.31
N GLN A 220 -25.76 8.08 3.97
CA GLN A 220 -24.95 8.06 5.20
C GLN A 220 -23.52 8.56 5.00
N LEU A 221 -22.93 8.31 3.83
CA LEU A 221 -21.59 8.80 3.49
C LEU A 221 -21.59 10.32 3.30
N LYS A 222 -22.59 10.87 2.59
CA LYS A 222 -22.75 12.33 2.42
C LYS A 222 -22.88 13.02 3.77
N ASP A 223 -23.77 12.52 4.64
CA ASP A 223 -23.92 13.01 6.02
C ASP A 223 -22.58 13.03 6.78
N CYS A 224 -21.76 11.99 6.61
CA CYS A 224 -20.45 11.93 7.25
C CYS A 224 -19.47 12.98 6.71
N VAL A 225 -19.50 13.24 5.40
CA VAL A 225 -18.69 14.27 4.75
C VAL A 225 -19.13 15.67 5.17
N GLU A 226 -20.43 15.94 5.24
CA GLU A 226 -20.97 17.21 5.69
C GLU A 226 -20.55 17.52 7.13
N ARG A 227 -20.73 16.57 8.05
CA ARG A 227 -20.28 16.72 9.45
C ARG A 227 -18.78 16.96 9.58
N TYR A 228 -17.97 16.37 8.69
CA TYR A 228 -16.54 16.64 8.64
C TYR A 228 -16.25 18.11 8.30
N PHE A 229 -16.89 18.63 7.24
CA PHE A 229 -16.72 20.03 6.85
C PHE A 229 -17.30 21.03 7.86
N GLU A 230 -18.44 20.72 8.47
CA GLU A 230 -19.00 21.53 9.57
C GLU A 230 -18.01 21.66 10.73
N ARG A 231 -17.33 20.56 11.08
CA ARG A 231 -16.32 20.55 12.14
C ARG A 231 -15.07 21.34 11.76
N ILE A 232 -14.63 21.32 10.50
CA ILE A 232 -13.56 22.22 10.03
C ILE A 232 -14.00 23.68 10.16
N ALA A 233 -15.23 23.98 9.72
CA ALA A 233 -15.77 25.33 9.75
C ALA A 233 -15.91 25.89 11.18
N SER A 234 -16.26 25.05 12.17
CA SER A 234 -16.40 25.48 13.57
C SER A 234 -15.09 26.02 14.15
N PHE A 235 -13.94 25.44 13.79
CA PHE A 235 -12.62 25.91 14.23
C PHE A 235 -12.04 27.03 13.36
N SER A 236 -12.60 27.26 12.16
CA SER A 236 -12.18 28.35 11.27
C SER A 236 -12.83 29.69 11.63
N ARG A 237 -13.95 29.66 12.36
CA ARG A 237 -14.70 30.85 12.82
C ARG A 237 -14.21 31.40 14.17
N GLN A 238 -13.22 30.77 14.79
CA GLN A 238 -12.53 31.20 16.02
C GLN A 238 -11.14 31.78 15.69
#